data_AF-A0A376CN01-F1
#
_entry.id   AF-A0A376CN01-F1
#
_cell.length_a   1.000
_cell.length_b   1.000
_cell.length_c   1.000
_cell.angle_alpha   90.00
_cell.angle_beta   90.00
_cell.angle_gamma   90.00
#
_symmetry.space_group_name_H-M   'P 1'
#
loop_
_entity.id
_entity.type
_entity.pdbx_description
1 polymer ?
#
loop_
_entity_poly.entity_id
_entity_poly.type
_entity_poly.pdbx_seq_one_letter_code
_entity_poly.pdbx_strand_id
1 'polypeptide(L)'
;MLQATGRSPVRAAHLHFMVVAPRQRKLVTHIFVEGDPQLEIGDSVFGVKDSLIKKFEEHSPATPTPDGRVLEQSWTRATFDIVLAPENC
;
A
#
# COMPACT_ATOMS: atom_id res chain seq x y z
N MET A 1 3.67 27.47 4.63
CA MET A 1 2.53 26.84 5.31
C MET A 1 2.90 25.50 5.94
N LEU A 2 3.41 24.50 5.20
CA LEU A 2 3.78 23.18 5.75
C LEU A 2 4.94 23.20 6.77
N GLN A 3 5.99 23.97 6.46
CA GLN A 3 7.14 24.19 7.37
C GLN A 3 6.71 24.89 8.68
N ALA A 4 5.78 25.84 8.60
CA ALA A 4 5.28 26.59 9.75
C ALA A 4 4.43 25.74 10.70
N THR A 5 3.91 24.61 10.23
CA THR A 5 3.15 23.63 11.04
C THR A 5 3.97 22.40 11.42
N GLY A 6 5.28 22.39 11.16
CA GLY A 6 6.16 21.25 11.45
C GLY A 6 5.81 19.97 10.67
N ARG A 7 5.13 20.08 9.53
CA ARG A 7 4.69 18.93 8.73
C ARG A 7 5.62 18.69 7.56
N SER A 8 6.05 17.45 7.40
CA SER A 8 6.89 17.06 6.27
C SER A 8 6.09 17.11 4.96
N PRO A 9 6.67 17.61 3.85
CA PRO A 9 6.02 17.64 2.54
C PRO A 9 6.04 16.27 1.82
N VAL A 10 6.70 15.28 2.40
CA VAL A 10 6.90 13.96 1.79
C VAL A 10 5.82 12.99 2.29
N ARG A 11 5.34 12.13 1.39
CA ARG A 11 4.37 11.06 1.72
C ARG A 11 5.11 9.73 1.81
N ALA A 12 4.69 8.86 2.72
CA ALA A 12 5.18 7.48 2.79
C ALA A 12 4.98 6.78 1.44
N ALA A 13 5.85 5.85 1.08
CA ALA A 13 5.72 5.01 -0.10
C ALA A 13 4.37 4.27 -0.07
N HIS A 14 3.60 4.39 -1.16
CA HIS A 14 2.26 3.84 -1.23
C HIS A 14 1.87 3.45 -2.66
N LEU A 15 0.91 2.53 -2.76
CA LEU A 15 0.30 2.11 -4.02
C LEU A 15 -1.19 2.48 -4.02
N HIS A 16 -1.66 3.03 -5.13
CA HIS A 16 -3.07 3.40 -5.31
C HIS A 16 -3.87 2.28 -5.97
N PHE A 17 -5.08 2.05 -5.48
CA PHE A 17 -6.03 1.08 -6.03
C PHE A 17 -7.37 1.75 -6.31
N MET A 18 -7.93 1.47 -7.49
CA MET A 18 -9.33 1.67 -7.80
C MET A 18 -9.90 0.33 -8.23
N VAL A 19 -10.82 -0.21 -7.43
CA VAL A 19 -11.42 -1.53 -7.67
C VAL A 19 -12.90 -1.39 -7.92
N VAL A 20 -13.35 -2.02 -9.00
CA VAL A 20 -14.73 -2.02 -9.46
C VAL A 20 -15.11 -3.47 -9.80
N ALA A 21 -16.28 -3.89 -9.33
CA ALA A 21 -16.89 -5.17 -9.70
C ALA A 21 -18.41 -4.99 -9.86
N PRO A 22 -19.08 -5.76 -10.73
CA PRO A 22 -20.53 -5.66 -10.90
C PRO A 22 -21.30 -5.83 -9.58
N ARG A 23 -22.27 -4.96 -9.32
CA ARG A 23 -23.14 -4.95 -8.12
C ARG A 23 -22.39 -4.70 -6.79
N GLN A 24 -21.14 -4.24 -6.85
CA GLN A 24 -20.33 -3.88 -5.70
C GLN A 24 -20.04 -2.38 -5.69
N ARG A 25 -19.95 -1.79 -4.50
CA ARG A 25 -19.53 -0.40 -4.32
C ARG A 25 -18.07 -0.24 -4.74
N LYS A 26 -17.81 0.73 -5.63
CA LYS A 26 -16.46 1.12 -6.02
C LYS A 26 -15.62 1.48 -4.78
N LEU A 27 -14.41 0.93 -4.71
CA LEU A 27 -13.43 1.26 -3.69
C LEU A 27 -12.25 2.02 -4.32
N VAL A 28 -11.95 3.19 -3.77
CA VAL A 28 -10.69 3.91 -4.01
C VAL A 28 -9.91 3.89 -2.71
N THR A 29 -8.71 3.30 -2.74
CA THR A 29 -7.88 3.14 -1.55
C THR A 29 -6.40 3.12 -1.91
N HIS A 30 -5.55 3.04 -0.90
CA HIS A 30 -4.11 2.86 -1.05
C HIS A 30 -3.56 1.98 0.08
N ILE A 31 -2.41 1.36 -0.16
CA ILE A 31 -1.63 0.69 0.89
C ILE A 31 -0.30 1.42 1.08
N PHE A 32 0.22 1.34 2.30
CA PHE A 32 1.52 1.91 2.69
C PHE A 32 2.53 0.79 2.94
N VAL A 33 3.81 1.08 2.73
CA VAL A 33 4.91 0.14 3.01
C VAL A 33 5.25 0.18 4.49
N GLU A 34 5.19 -0.97 5.16
CA GLU A 34 5.63 -1.12 6.56
C GLU A 34 7.10 -0.70 6.72
N GLY A 35 7.40 0.04 7.79
CA GLY A 35 8.76 0.50 8.10
C GLY A 35 9.20 1.75 7.34
N ASP A 36 8.32 2.38 6.56
CA ASP A 36 8.62 3.69 5.97
C ASP A 36 8.74 4.73 7.11
N PRO A 37 9.89 5.43 7.24
CA PRO A 37 10.11 6.44 8.30
C PRO A 37 9.05 7.54 8.31
N GLN A 38 8.43 7.78 7.15
CA GLN A 38 7.41 8.79 6.97
C GLN A 38 6.05 8.39 7.57
N LEU A 39 5.84 7.09 7.86
CA LEU A 39 4.69 6.62 8.66
C LEU A 39 4.83 7.03 10.12
N GLU A 40 6.03 6.98 10.69
CA GLU A 40 6.30 7.32 12.10
C GLU A 40 6.24 8.83 12.37
N ILE A 41 6.67 9.65 11.40
CA ILE A 41 6.64 11.12 11.48
C ILE A 41 5.20 11.66 11.37
N GLY A 42 4.24 10.80 11.02
CA GLY A 42 2.83 11.12 10.85
C GLY A 42 2.56 11.62 9.44
N ASP A 43 1.98 10.77 8.60
CA ASP A 43 1.52 11.20 7.29
C ASP A 43 0.51 12.34 7.46
N SER A 44 0.83 13.48 6.86
CA SER A 44 0.16 14.77 7.08
C SER A 44 -1.31 14.82 6.64
N VAL A 45 -1.81 13.72 6.07
CA VAL A 45 -3.15 13.54 5.50
C VAL A 45 -4.06 12.55 6.26
N PHE A 46 -3.69 12.08 7.46
CA PHE A 46 -4.58 11.31 8.37
C PHE A 46 -5.25 10.04 7.75
N GLY A 47 -4.71 9.52 6.64
CA GLY A 47 -5.28 8.40 5.88
C GLY A 47 -4.72 7.02 6.24
N VAL A 48 -3.71 6.97 7.11
CA VAL A 48 -3.05 5.72 7.50
C VAL A 48 -3.93 4.99 8.51
N LYS A 49 -4.50 3.86 8.08
CA LYS A 49 -5.07 2.85 8.96
C LYS A 49 -4.09 1.68 9.02
N ASP A 50 -3.92 1.06 10.18
CA ASP A 50 -3.04 -0.11 10.34
C ASP A 50 -3.39 -1.23 9.34
N SER A 51 -4.67 -1.37 9.01
CA SER A 51 -5.14 -2.34 8.00
C SER A 51 -4.63 -2.08 6.58
N LEU A 52 -4.17 -0.86 6.29
CA LEU A 52 -3.63 -0.43 4.99
C LEU A 52 -2.10 -0.41 4.97
N ILE A 53 -1.43 -0.65 6.10
CA ILE A 53 0.03 -0.86 6.13
C ILE A 53 0.27 -2.33 5.75
N LYS A 54 1.18 -2.56 4.80
CA LYS A 54 1.53 -3.89 4.31
C LYS A 54 3.02 -4.13 4.42
N LYS A 55 3.35 -5.35 4.82
CA LYS A 55 4.72 -5.84 4.77
C LYS A 55 5.09 -6.18 3.33
N PHE A 56 6.22 -5.64 2.91
CA PHE A 56 6.84 -5.89 1.63
C PHE A 56 8.00 -6.86 1.88
N GLU A 57 7.74 -8.15 1.66
CA GLU A 57 8.70 -9.24 1.89
C GLU A 57 9.74 -9.26 0.78
N GLU A 58 11.01 -9.05 1.12
CA GLU A 58 12.10 -9.16 0.16
C GLU A 58 12.46 -10.64 -0.09
N HIS A 59 12.65 -10.96 -1.36
CA HIS A 59 13.05 -12.26 -1.86
C HIS A 59 14.36 -12.13 -2.63
N SER A 60 15.25 -13.11 -2.45
CA SER A 60 16.53 -13.15 -3.14
C SER A 60 16.37 -13.41 -4.64
N PRO A 61 17.39 -13.07 -5.45
CA PRO A 61 17.52 -13.58 -6.80
C PRO A 61 17.28 -15.09 -6.87
N ALA A 62 16.79 -15.55 -8.01
CA ALA A 62 16.43 -16.94 -8.29
C ALA A 62 15.30 -17.54 -7.44
N THR A 63 14.73 -16.81 -6.47
CA THR A 63 13.48 -17.23 -5.82
C THR A 63 12.34 -17.14 -6.83
N PRO A 64 11.56 -18.21 -7.08
CA PRO A 64 10.42 -18.15 -7.99
C PRO A 64 9.37 -17.15 -7.52
N THR A 65 8.92 -16.28 -8.43
CA THR A 65 7.77 -15.41 -8.19
C THR A 65 6.46 -16.22 -8.17
N PRO A 66 5.33 -15.66 -7.67
CA PRO A 66 4.06 -16.39 -7.62
C PRO A 66 3.53 -16.86 -8.98
N ASP A 67 3.94 -16.21 -10.06
CA ASP A 67 3.62 -16.58 -11.45
C ASP A 67 4.69 -17.47 -12.11
N GLY A 68 5.68 -17.95 -11.34
CA GLY A 68 6.70 -18.90 -11.77
C GLY A 68 7.89 -18.29 -12.50
N ARG A 69 7.98 -16.96 -12.62
CA ARG A 69 9.16 -16.30 -13.18
C ARG A 69 10.35 -16.41 -12.22
N VAL A 70 11.53 -16.53 -12.79
CA VAL A 70 12.79 -16.47 -12.06
C VAL A 70 13.44 -15.13 -12.40
N LEU A 71 13.71 -14.33 -11.37
CA LEU A 71 14.32 -13.02 -11.52
C LEU A 71 15.79 -13.09 -11.09
N GLU A 72 16.67 -12.49 -11.90
CA GLU A 72 18.12 -12.39 -11.62
C GLU A 72 18.44 -11.37 -10.52
N GLN A 73 17.46 -10.55 -10.12
CA GLN A 73 17.58 -9.52 -9.09
C GLN A 73 16.66 -9.83 -7.92
N SER A 74 16.95 -9.23 -6.75
CA SER A 74 16.02 -9.29 -5.63
C SER A 74 14.70 -8.63 -6.02
N TRP A 75 13.63 -9.11 -5.41
CA TRP A 75 12.28 -8.63 -5.67
C TRP A 75 11.48 -8.67 -4.38
N THR A 76 10.36 -7.96 -4.36
CA THR A 76 9.58 -7.79 -3.15
C THR A 76 8.13 -8.18 -3.39
N ARG A 77 7.51 -8.79 -2.38
CA ARG A 77 6.12 -9.26 -2.42
C ARG A 77 5.29 -8.61 -1.32
N ALA A 78 4.08 -8.20 -1.66
CA ALA A 78 3.06 -7.81 -0.70
C ALA A 78 1.73 -8.48 -1.07
N THR A 79 0.99 -8.91 -0.05
CA THR A 79 -0.37 -9.44 -0.21
C THR A 79 -1.36 -8.43 0.35
N PHE A 80 -2.38 -8.10 -0.43
CA PHE A 80 -3.44 -7.18 -0.02
C PHE A 80 -4.81 -7.66 -0.51
N ASP A 81 -5.65 -8.08 0.43
CA ASP A 81 -7.01 -8.52 0.14
C ASP A 81 -7.98 -7.35 0.13
N ILE A 82 -8.71 -7.21 -0.97
CA ILE A 82 -9.71 -6.14 -1.15
C ILE A 82 -11.10 -6.74 -1.02
N VAL A 83 -11.82 -6.30 0.01
CA VAL A 83 -13.22 -6.67 0.25
C VAL A 83 -14.12 -5.52 -0.16
N LEU A 84 -15.01 -5.76 -1.11
CA LEU A 84 -15.99 -4.77 -1.56
C LEU A 84 -17.34 -4.98 -0.86
N ALA A 85 -17.99 -3.87 -0.52
CA ALA A 85 -19.35 -3.89 0.00
C ALA A 85 -20.36 -3.94 -1.16
N PRO A 86 -21.53 -4.60 -0.98
CA PRO A 86 -22.62 -4.52 -1.94
C PRO A 86 -23.08 -3.07 -2.16
N GLU A 87 -23.58 -2.78 -3.36
CA GLU A 87 -23.99 -1.42 -3.74
C GLU A 87 -25.24 -0.90 -2.99
N ASN A 88 -26.06 -1.81 -2.45
CA ASN A 88 -27.40 -1.50 -1.90
C ASN A 88 -27.59 -1.86 -0.41
N CYS A 89 -26.58 -1.65 0.43
CA CYS A 89 -26.74 -1.72 1.89
C CYS A 89 -27.06 -0.34 2.48
#